data_AF-A0AAD9NZ36-F1
#
_entry.id   AF-A0AAD9NZ36-F1
#
_cell.length_a   1.000
_cell.length_b   1.000
_cell.length_c   1.000
_cell.angle_alpha   90.00
_cell.angle_beta   90.00
_cell.angle_gamma   90.00
#
_symmetry.space_group_name_H-M   'P 1'
#
loop_
_entity.id
_entity.type
_entity.pdbx_description
1 polymer ?
#
loop_
_entity_poly.entity_id
_entity_poly.type
_entity_poly.pdbx_seq_one_letter_code
_entity_poly.pdbx_strand_id
1 'polypeptide(L)'
;MKITLRQLLEGATMSLQDDLQMEYRMSQHCVKGCDFYEGVRAGLCRNNVLVDKDQSPVWSPATLQEVTEDMVDLYFAPLPEDIELSL
;
A
#
# COMPACT_ATOMS: atom_id res chain seq x y z
N MET A 1 5.96 5.25 3.29
CA MET A 1 5.64 6.26 4.35
C MET A 1 4.73 7.40 3.87
N LYS A 2 4.80 7.87 2.60
CA LYS A 2 3.90 8.95 2.12
C LYS A 2 2.41 8.60 2.17
N ILE A 3 2.05 7.38 1.76
CA ILE A 3 0.64 6.92 1.73
C ILE A 3 0.00 6.91 3.13
N THR A 4 0.71 6.44 4.16
CA THR A 4 0.22 6.40 5.55
C THR A 4 0.03 7.80 6.12
N LEU A 5 0.95 8.72 5.86
CA LEU A 5 0.81 10.11 6.31
C LEU A 5 -0.43 10.76 5.71
N ARG A 6 -0.66 10.56 4.41
CA ARG A 6 -1.83 11.10 3.72
C ARG A 6 -3.13 10.49 4.25
N GLN A 7 -3.19 9.17 4.43
CA GLN A 7 -4.34 8.48 5.04
C GLN A 7 -4.71 9.09 6.39
N LEU A 8 -3.73 9.31 7.28
CA LEU A 8 -4.00 9.89 8.60
C LEU A 8 -4.50 11.34 8.52
N LEU A 9 -4.02 12.13 7.55
CA LEU A 9 -4.46 13.50 7.36
C LEU A 9 -5.88 13.59 6.77
N GLU A 10 -6.20 12.75 5.79
CA GLU A 10 -7.52 12.71 5.15
C GLU A 10 -8.58 12.08 6.06
N GLY A 11 -8.25 10.91 6.65
CA GLY A 11 -9.14 10.15 7.54
C GLY A 11 -9.53 10.89 8.82
N ALA A 12 -8.72 11.84 9.29
CA ALA A 12 -9.03 12.68 10.45
C ALA A 12 -10.33 13.49 10.32
N THR A 13 -10.83 13.67 9.09
CA THR A 13 -12.05 14.44 8.80
C THR A 13 -13.18 13.60 8.21
N MET A 14 -12.96 12.31 7.99
CA MET A 14 -13.90 11.41 7.32
C MET A 14 -14.85 10.70 8.30
N SER A 15 -15.98 10.22 7.76
CA SER A 15 -16.80 9.26 8.50
C SER A 15 -16.10 7.89 8.51
N LEU A 16 -16.46 7.02 9.45
CA LEU A 16 -15.93 5.65 9.48
C LEU A 16 -16.19 4.90 8.16
N GLN A 17 -17.34 5.14 7.54
CA GLN A 17 -17.69 4.51 6.27
C GLN A 17 -16.75 4.94 5.13
N ASP A 18 -16.51 6.25 5.01
CA ASP A 18 -15.63 6.79 3.97
C ASP A 18 -14.17 6.40 4.21
N ASP A 19 -13.75 6.37 5.48
CA ASP A 19 -12.41 5.96 5.88
C ASP A 19 -12.15 4.48 5.54
N LEU A 20 -13.12 3.59 5.82
CA LEU A 20 -13.02 2.18 5.43
C LEU A 20 -13.02 1.98 3.92
N GLN A 21 -13.75 2.80 3.16
CA GLN A 21 -13.68 2.77 1.68
C GLN A 21 -12.30 3.20 1.18
N MET A 22 -11.73 4.26 1.76
CA MET A 22 -10.37 4.71 1.46
C MET A 22 -9.34 3.62 1.79
N GLU A 23 -9.38 3.04 3.00
CA GLU A 23 -8.49 1.96 3.41
C GLU A 23 -8.61 0.73 2.52
N TYR A 24 -9.84 0.41 2.07
CA TYR A 24 -10.06 -0.70 1.18
C TYR A 24 -9.37 -0.48 -0.17
N ARG A 25 -9.51 0.70 -0.80
CA ARG A 25 -8.79 1.06 -2.04
C ARG A 25 -7.28 0.94 -1.85
N MET A 26 -6.76 1.51 -0.77
CA MET A 26 -5.34 1.44 -0.45
C MET A 26 -4.86 -0.01 -0.32
N SER A 27 -5.64 -0.89 0.32
CA SER A 27 -5.29 -2.30 0.49
C SER A 27 -5.19 -3.04 -0.86
N GLN A 28 -6.14 -2.80 -1.77
CA GLN A 28 -6.16 -3.44 -3.09
C GLN A 28 -4.98 -2.99 -3.95
N HIS A 29 -4.65 -1.70 -3.91
CA HIS A 29 -3.48 -1.16 -4.63
C HIS A 29 -2.16 -1.60 -4.00
N CYS A 30 -2.08 -1.74 -2.67
CA CYS A 30 -0.91 -2.31 -2.00
C CYS A 30 -0.66 -3.74 -2.47
N VAL A 31 -1.70 -4.60 -2.51
CA VAL A 31 -1.55 -6.00 -2.96
C VAL A 31 -1.10 -6.09 -4.43
N LYS A 32 -1.47 -5.12 -5.28
CA LYS A 32 -1.01 -5.07 -6.68
C LYS A 32 0.42 -4.54 -6.83
N GLY A 33 0.96 -3.86 -5.81
CA GLY A 33 2.30 -3.27 -5.83
C GLY A 33 3.41 -4.29 -5.55
N CYS A 34 4.51 -4.22 -6.29
CA CYS A 34 5.69 -5.07 -6.09
C CYS A 34 6.29 -4.93 -4.67
N ASP A 35 6.22 -3.73 -4.09
CA ASP A 35 6.75 -3.44 -2.75
C ASP A 35 6.02 -4.24 -1.65
N PHE A 36 4.74 -4.56 -1.82
CA PHE A 36 4.04 -5.40 -0.83
C PHE A 36 4.63 -6.81 -0.80
N TYR A 37 4.88 -7.40 -1.97
CA TYR A 37 5.50 -8.72 -2.08
C TYR A 37 6.96 -8.71 -1.63
N GLU A 38 7.73 -7.66 -1.92
CA GLU A 38 9.11 -7.51 -1.44
C GLU A 38 9.16 -7.30 0.09
N GLY A 39 8.22 -6.54 0.65
CA GLY A 39 8.08 -6.38 2.10
C GLY A 39 7.70 -7.68 2.80
N VAL A 40 6.80 -8.48 2.21
CA VAL A 40 6.45 -9.82 2.70
C VAL A 40 7.63 -10.80 2.52
N ARG A 41 8.39 -10.73 1.43
CA ARG A 41 9.60 -11.53 1.22
C ARG A 41 10.65 -11.23 2.29
N ALA A 42 10.94 -9.95 2.51
CA ALA A 42 11.95 -9.50 3.48
C ALA A 42 11.50 -9.71 4.94
N GLY A 43 10.20 -9.57 5.24
CA GLY A 43 9.65 -9.61 6.59
C GLY A 43 9.08 -10.96 7.06
N LEU A 44 8.52 -11.77 6.15
CA LEU A 44 7.64 -12.91 6.51
C LEU A 44 8.22 -14.30 6.21
N CYS A 45 9.39 -14.41 5.56
CA CYS A 45 10.02 -15.71 5.27
C CYS A 45 10.69 -16.33 6.51
N ARG A 46 9.92 -16.66 7.55
CA ARG A 46 10.35 -17.57 8.63
C ARG A 46 10.26 -19.04 8.25
N ASN A 47 9.57 -19.42 7.16
CA ASN A 47 9.37 -20.85 6.89
C ASN A 47 8.96 -21.23 5.45
N ASN A 48 9.58 -20.65 4.41
CA ASN A 48 9.54 -21.33 3.11
C ASN A 48 10.91 -21.36 2.42
N VAL A 49 11.17 -22.52 1.87
CA VAL A 49 12.45 -23.05 1.41
C VAL A 49 12.85 -22.33 0.12
N LEU A 50 14.00 -21.61 0.15
CA LEU A 50 14.83 -21.19 -0.99
C LEU A 50 14.46 -19.93 -1.81
N VAL A 51 14.23 -18.76 -1.18
CA VAL A 51 14.47 -17.46 -1.86
C VAL A 51 15.05 -16.48 -0.83
N ASP A 52 16.07 -15.71 -1.24
CA ASP A 52 17.04 -14.99 -0.40
C ASP A 52 16.51 -14.35 0.90
N LYS A 53 17.27 -14.61 1.97
CA LYS A 53 17.04 -14.21 3.37
C LYS A 53 17.83 -12.95 3.74
N ASP A 54 17.81 -11.96 2.89
CA ASP A 54 18.43 -10.69 3.19
C ASP A 54 17.39 -9.77 3.85
N GLN A 55 17.64 -9.30 5.07
CA GLN A 55 16.81 -8.28 5.75
C GLN A 55 16.94 -6.90 5.06
N SER A 56 17.30 -6.89 3.77
CA SER A 56 17.47 -5.75 2.88
C SER A 56 16.38 -5.79 1.81
N PRO A 57 15.14 -5.39 2.14
CA PRO A 57 14.15 -5.15 1.11
C PRO A 57 14.68 -4.10 0.14
N VAL A 58 14.70 -4.44 -1.15
CA VAL A 58 15.01 -3.50 -2.23
C VAL A 58 13.70 -2.85 -2.62
N TRP A 59 13.36 -1.75 -1.95
CA TRP A 59 12.18 -0.97 -2.27
C TRP A 59 12.32 -0.28 -3.62
N SER A 60 11.24 -0.22 -4.38
CA SER A 60 11.19 0.52 -5.64
C SER A 60 9.95 1.42 -5.63
N PRO A 61 10.10 2.73 -5.32
CA PRO A 61 11.35 3.50 -5.34
C PRO A 61 12.24 3.34 -4.11
N ALA A 62 13.57 3.46 -4.30
CA ALA A 62 14.54 3.24 -3.23
C ALA A 62 14.64 4.42 -2.26
N THR A 63 14.29 5.62 -2.73
CA THR A 63 14.33 6.85 -1.91
C THR A 63 12.96 7.53 -1.82
N LEU A 64 12.75 8.29 -0.74
CA LEU A 64 11.50 9.02 -0.53
C LEU A 64 11.28 10.13 -1.58
N GLN A 65 12.37 10.67 -2.14
CA GLN A 65 12.35 11.70 -3.17
C GLN A 65 11.82 11.18 -4.51
N GLU A 66 12.07 9.90 -4.81
CA GLU A 66 11.60 9.27 -6.05
C GLU A 66 10.12 8.91 -6.03
N VAL A 67 9.48 8.88 -4.85
CA VAL A 67 8.04 8.68 -4.74
C VAL A 67 7.32 9.96 -5.21
N THR A 68 6.75 9.94 -6.41
CA THR A 68 6.01 11.08 -6.96
C THR A 68 4.61 11.20 -6.33
N GLU A 69 3.97 12.35 -6.50
CA GLU A 69 2.57 12.54 -6.07
C GLU A 69 1.63 11.59 -6.84
N ASP A 70 1.84 11.42 -8.15
CA ASP A 70 1.07 10.48 -8.98
C ASP A 70 1.13 9.03 -8.45
N MET A 71 2.30 8.60 -7.97
CA MET A 71 2.45 7.28 -7.35
C MET A 71 1.63 7.16 -6.07
N VAL A 72 1.53 8.23 -5.28
CA VAL A 72 0.70 8.26 -4.07
C VAL A 72 -0.77 8.29 -4.44
N ASP A 73 -1.17 9.12 -5.41
CA ASP A 73 -2.56 9.25 -5.89
C ASP A 73 -3.14 7.91 -6.36
N LEU A 74 -2.31 7.06 -6.98
CA LEU A 74 -2.72 5.73 -7.42
C LEU A 74 -3.32 4.89 -6.28
N TYR A 75 -2.78 4.99 -5.06
CA TYR A 75 -3.28 4.21 -3.90
C TYR A 75 -4.66 4.67 -3.41
N PHE A 76 -5.08 5.89 -3.75
CA PHE A 76 -6.37 6.46 -3.37
C PHE A 76 -7.37 6.44 -4.53
N ALA A 77 -6.92 6.07 -5.73
CA ALA A 77 -7.74 6.03 -6.92
C ALA A 77 -8.90 5.03 -6.77
N PRO A 78 -10.10 5.37 -7.26
CA PRO A 78 -11.27 4.48 -7.20
C PRO A 78 -10.97 3.16 -7.92
N LEU A 79 -11.54 2.08 -7.42
CA LEU A 79 -11.48 0.79 -8.06
C LEU A 79 -12.63 0.66 -9.08
N PRO A 80 -12.56 -0.33 -9.98
CA PRO A 80 -13.70 -0.75 -10.77
C PRO A 80 -14.93 -1.02 -9.88
N GLU A 81 -16.11 -0.62 -10.36
CA GLU A 81 -17.37 -0.64 -9.59
C GLU A 81 -17.76 -2.04 -9.09
N ASP A 82 -17.31 -3.10 -9.78
CA ASP A 82 -17.53 -4.50 -9.42
C ASP A 82 -16.72 -4.97 -8.21
N ILE A 83 -15.68 -4.23 -7.83
CA ILE A 83 -14.83 -4.56 -6.68
C ILE A 83 -14.73 -3.42 -5.67
N GLU A 84 -15.42 -2.31 -5.87
CA GLU A 84 -15.43 -1.17 -4.95
C GLU A 84 -16.23 -1.54 -3.68
N LEU A 85 -15.75 -1.09 -2.50
CA LEU A 85 -16.43 -1.40 -1.24
C LEU A 85 -17.72 -0.57 -1.10
N SER A 86 -18.88 -1.23 -1.20
CA SER A 86 -20.18 -0.65 -0.84
C SER A 86 -20.55 -1.02 0.60
N LEU A 87 -20.65 -0.01 1.48
CA LEU A 87 -21.07 -0.14 2.89
C LEU A 87 -22.48 0.41 3.11
#